data_AF-A0A4D4LLQ8-F1
#
_entry.id   AF-A0A4D4LLQ8-F1
#
_cell.length_a   1.000
_cell.length_b   1.000
_cell.length_c   1.000
_cell.angle_alpha   90.00
_cell.angle_beta   90.00
_cell.angle_gamma   90.00
#
_symmetry.space_group_name_H-M   'P 1'
#
loop_
_entity.id
_entity.type
_entity.pdbx_description
1 polymer ?
#
loop_
_entity_poly.entity_id
_entity_poly.type
_entity_poly.pdbx_seq_one_letter_code
_entity_poly.pdbx_strand_id
1 'polypeptide(L)'
;MSAAATALRAAPDRDEPELALRDGELLIPRLASADAPDPAAPDPAAPDPVWGGDGTVLITGGLGGLGALIAQHLVTAHGVRHLVLAGRRGRTPRAPGNCWPS
;
A
#
# COMPACT_ATOMS: atom_id res chain seq x y z
N MET A 1 -15.38 13.66 -36.62
CA MET A 1 -14.21 12.86 -36.21
C MET A 1 -14.02 13.10 -34.71
N SER A 2 -14.02 12.06 -33.87
CA SER A 2 -14.05 12.21 -32.41
C SER A 2 -12.73 12.76 -31.86
N ALA A 3 -12.78 13.71 -30.92
CA ALA A 3 -11.61 14.28 -30.26
C ALA A 3 -10.73 13.20 -29.60
N ALA A 4 -11.34 12.19 -28.98
CA ALA A 4 -10.64 11.04 -28.40
C ALA A 4 -9.86 10.23 -29.45
N ALA A 5 -10.42 10.04 -30.64
CA ALA A 5 -9.75 9.32 -31.73
C ALA A 5 -8.57 10.13 -32.29
N THR A 6 -8.69 11.45 -32.34
CA THR A 6 -7.58 12.35 -32.72
C THR A 6 -6.48 12.31 -31.68
N ALA A 7 -6.83 12.42 -30.39
CA ALA A 7 -5.89 12.35 -29.27
C ALA A 7 -5.12 11.03 -29.23
N LEU A 8 -5.80 9.90 -29.38
CA LEU A 8 -5.15 8.58 -29.40
C LEU A 8 -4.15 8.43 -30.57
N ARG A 9 -4.47 8.99 -31.75
CA ARG A 9 -3.56 8.94 -32.91
C ARG A 9 -2.31 9.80 -32.73
N ALA A 10 -2.39 10.87 -31.95
CA ALA A 10 -1.25 11.75 -31.65
C ALA A 10 -0.40 11.26 -30.47
N ALA A 11 -0.82 10.19 -29.77
CA ALA A 11 -0.11 9.65 -28.61
C ALA A 11 1.30 9.10 -28.94
N PRO A 12 1.53 8.38 -30.05
CA PRO A 12 2.87 7.87 -30.40
C PRO A 12 3.90 8.96 -30.71
N ASP A 13 3.44 10.16 -31.09
CA ASP A 13 4.31 11.31 -31.36
C ASP A 13 4.82 11.97 -30.05
N ARG A 14 4.39 11.46 -28.89
CA ARG A 14 4.87 11.88 -27.58
C ARG A 14 5.90 10.88 -27.08
N ASP A 15 7.12 11.35 -26.85
CA ASP A 15 8.18 10.58 -26.19
C ASP A 15 7.96 10.47 -24.67
N GLU A 16 6.72 10.17 -24.24
CA GLU A 16 6.34 10.03 -22.83
C GLU A 16 6.01 8.56 -22.54
N PRO A 17 6.54 7.95 -21.46
CA PRO A 17 6.40 6.52 -21.20
C PRO A 17 4.97 6.13 -20.77
N GLU A 18 4.19 7.08 -20.27
CA GLU A 18 2.86 6.86 -19.74
C GLU A 18 1.94 8.01 -20.17
N LEU A 19 0.70 7.67 -20.56
CA LEU A 19 -0.34 8.62 -20.99
C LEU A 19 -1.71 8.13 -20.51
N ALA A 20 -2.61 9.06 -20.20
CA ALA A 20 -4.02 8.78 -19.92
C ALA A 20 -4.92 9.62 -20.84
N LEU A 21 -5.98 9.02 -21.38
CA LEU A 21 -6.99 9.72 -22.19
C LEU A 21 -8.25 9.96 -21.36
N ARG A 22 -8.62 11.22 -21.14
CA ARG A 22 -9.85 11.61 -20.41
C ARG A 22 -10.54 12.74 -21.17
N ASP A 23 -11.84 12.57 -21.45
CA ASP A 23 -12.67 13.57 -22.14
C ASP A 23 -12.09 14.11 -23.46
N GLY A 24 -11.28 13.30 -24.15
CA GLY A 24 -10.63 13.69 -25.41
C GLY A 24 -9.27 14.37 -25.25
N GLU A 25 -8.76 14.49 -24.03
CA GLU A 25 -7.46 15.08 -23.70
C GLU A 25 -6.44 14.01 -23.28
N LEU A 26 -5.21 14.16 -23.75
CA LEU A 26 -4.07 13.37 -23.26
C LEU A 26 -3.47 14.02 -22.03
N LEU A 27 -3.38 13.26 -20.95
CA LEU A 27 -2.74 13.62 -19.69
C LEU A 27 -1.43 12.86 -19.54
N ILE A 28 -0.41 13.53 -19.03
CA ILE A 28 0.90 12.93 -18.72
C ILE A 28 1.01 12.83 -17.20
N PRO A 29 1.24 11.63 -16.64
CA PRO A 29 1.43 11.49 -15.20
C PRO A 29 2.74 12.13 -14.78
N ARG A 30 2.68 12.97 -13.74
CA ARG A 30 3.83 13.58 -13.10
C ARG A 30 3.71 13.38 -11.59
N LEU A 31 4.82 13.03 -10.95
CA LEU A 31 4.89 12.98 -9.50
C LEU A 31 4.95 14.41 -8.97
N ALA A 32 3.99 14.76 -8.11
CA ALA A 32 3.98 16.02 -7.38
C ALA A 32 4.11 15.73 -5.89
N SER A 33 4.65 16.69 -5.14
CA SER A 33 4.57 16.63 -3.68
C SER A 33 3.10 16.66 -3.27
N ALA A 34 2.70 15.73 -2.41
CA ALA A 34 1.44 15.84 -1.71
C ALA A 34 1.64 16.72 -0.48
N ASP A 35 0.69 17.60 -0.19
CA ASP A 35 0.60 18.25 1.12
C ASP A 35 0.27 17.15 2.13
N ALA A 36 1.28 16.63 2.82
CA ALA A 36 1.08 15.71 3.92
C ALA A 36 0.75 16.54 5.17
N PRO A 37 -0.34 16.22 5.89
CA PRO A 37 -0.52 16.78 7.22
C PRO A 37 0.69 16.43 8.09
N ASP A 38 1.10 17.36 8.95
CA ASP A 38 2.18 17.10 9.90
C ASP A 38 1.78 15.92 10.80
N PRO A 39 2.48 14.78 10.73
CA PRO A 39 2.13 13.59 11.50
C PRO A 39 2.30 13.78 13.00
N ALA A 40 3.04 14.81 13.44
CA ALA A 40 3.20 15.18 14.84
C ALA A 40 2.12 16.14 15.33
N ALA A 41 1.40 16.80 14.43
CA ALA A 41 0.29 17.67 14.78
C ALA A 41 -0.99 16.82 14.89
N PRO A 42 -1.61 16.71 16.07
CA PRO A 42 -2.92 16.07 16.17
C PRO A 42 -3.92 16.87 15.34
N ASP A 43 -4.51 16.26 14.31
CA ASP A 43 -5.69 16.80 13.65
C ASP A 43 -6.90 16.55 14.56
N PRO A 44 -7.46 17.58 15.21
CA PRO A 44 -8.59 17.41 16.12
C PRO A 44 -9.88 16.99 15.39
N ALA A 45 -9.92 17.07 14.06
CA ALA A 45 -11.04 16.62 13.24
C ALA A 45 -10.83 15.22 12.64
N ALA A 46 -9.62 14.65 12.74
CA ALA A 46 -9.39 13.29 12.29
C ALA A 46 -10.08 12.31 13.24
N PRO A 47 -10.89 11.37 12.71
CA PRO A 47 -11.43 10.31 13.55
C PRO A 47 -10.28 9.53 14.18
N ASP A 48 -10.47 9.09 15.43
CA ASP A 48 -9.54 8.16 16.07
C ASP A 48 -9.27 6.98 15.12
N PRO A 49 -8.01 6.52 15.00
CA PRO A 49 -7.69 5.41 14.12
C PRO A 49 -8.59 4.22 14.45
N VAL A 50 -9.43 3.84 13.48
CA VAL A 50 -10.48 2.79 13.57
C VAL A 50 -9.95 1.42 14.01
N TRP A 51 -8.64 1.26 14.05
CA TRP A 51 -7.93 0.04 14.35
C TRP A 51 -8.15 -0.47 15.80
N GLY A 52 -8.58 0.37 16.75
CA GLY A 52 -8.74 0.01 18.17
C GLY A 52 -10.04 -0.69 18.58
N GLY A 53 -10.96 -0.98 17.65
CA GLY A 53 -12.22 -1.68 17.95
C GLY A 53 -12.08 -3.20 18.02
N ASP A 54 -13.19 -3.92 18.24
CA ASP A 54 -13.25 -5.40 18.24
C ASP A 54 -13.10 -6.03 16.83
N GLY A 55 -12.75 -5.21 15.83
CA GLY A 55 -12.52 -5.65 14.45
C GLY A 55 -11.23 -6.47 14.29
N THR A 56 -11.18 -7.26 13.22
CA THR A 56 -9.99 -8.05 12.85
C THR A 56 -9.23 -7.37 11.71
N VAL A 57 -7.91 -7.23 11.86
CA VAL A 57 -7.02 -6.67 10.85
C VAL A 57 -6.29 -7.78 10.09
N LEU A 58 -6.40 -7.78 8.75
CA LEU A 58 -5.69 -8.71 7.87
C LEU A 58 -4.46 -8.04 7.27
N ILE A 59 -3.29 -8.66 7.44
CA ILE A 59 -2.03 -8.22 6.82
C ILE A 59 -1.56 -9.27 5.81
N THR A 60 -1.60 -8.92 4.53
CA THR A 60 -1.01 -9.74 3.46
C THR A 60 0.49 -9.51 3.37
N GLY A 61 1.28 -10.58 3.21
CA GLY A 61 2.73 -10.49 3.43
C GLY A 61 3.07 -10.22 4.90
N GLY A 62 2.13 -10.45 5.83
CA GLY A 62 2.27 -10.17 7.26
C GLY A 62 3.38 -10.96 7.95
N LEU A 63 3.85 -12.03 7.30
CA LEU A 63 4.97 -12.85 7.75
C LEU A 63 6.33 -12.37 7.23
N GLY A 64 6.37 -11.34 6.37
CA GLY A 64 7.60 -10.71 5.88
C GLY A 64 8.09 -9.58 6.79
N GLY A 65 9.28 -9.03 6.51
CA GLY A 65 9.92 -8.01 7.37
C GLY A 65 9.04 -6.79 7.65
N LEU A 66 8.54 -6.11 6.60
CA LEU A 66 7.65 -4.95 6.77
C LEU A 66 6.30 -5.34 7.38
N GLY A 67 5.73 -6.47 6.97
CA GLY A 67 4.45 -6.95 7.49
C GLY A 67 4.50 -7.21 9.00
N ALA A 68 5.61 -7.75 9.50
CA ALA A 68 5.84 -7.98 10.92
C ALA A 68 5.99 -6.67 11.70
N LEU A 69 6.71 -5.68 11.16
CA LEU A 69 6.85 -4.36 11.78
C LEU A 69 5.50 -3.63 11.87
N ILE A 70 4.70 -3.69 10.80
CA ILE A 70 3.34 -3.12 10.80
C ILE A 70 2.46 -3.84 11.83
N ALA A 71 2.49 -5.18 11.87
CA ALA A 71 1.73 -5.95 12.85
C ALA A 71 2.09 -5.53 14.29
N GLN A 72 3.38 -5.38 14.57
CA GLN A 72 3.86 -4.92 15.87
C GLN A 72 3.34 -3.52 16.19
N HIS A 73 3.47 -2.57 15.25
CA HIS A 73 3.00 -1.20 15.45
C HIS A 73 1.49 -1.14 15.71
N LEU A 74 0.70 -1.92 14.98
CA LEU A 74 -0.75 -1.99 15.17
C LEU A 74 -1.14 -2.51 16.56
N VAL A 75 -0.41 -3.50 17.10
CA VAL A 75 -0.64 -3.97 18.47
C VAL A 75 -0.20 -2.93 19.49
N THR A 76 1.01 -2.37 19.35
CA THR A 76 1.62 -1.56 20.41
C THR A 76 1.12 -0.12 20.43
N ALA A 77 0.87 0.48 19.27
CA ALA A 77 0.46 1.89 19.14
C ALA A 77 -1.05 2.05 18.96
N HIS A 78 -1.73 1.07 18.36
CA HIS A 78 -3.16 1.16 18.05
C HIS A 78 -4.04 0.16 18.80
N GLY A 79 -3.45 -0.71 19.64
CA GLY A 79 -4.21 -1.62 20.50
C GLY A 79 -4.99 -2.72 19.76
N VAL A 80 -4.63 -3.01 18.50
CA VAL A 80 -5.30 -4.07 17.72
C VAL A 80 -5.15 -5.42 18.42
N ARG A 81 -6.28 -6.08 18.69
CA ARG A 81 -6.30 -7.37 19.40
C ARG A 81 -6.51 -8.59 18.52
N HIS A 82 -7.11 -8.40 17.34
CA HIS A 82 -7.40 -9.48 16.40
C HIS A 82 -6.64 -9.24 15.09
N LEU A 83 -5.61 -10.05 14.86
CA LEU A 83 -4.76 -9.99 13.66
C LEU A 83 -4.76 -11.31 12.90
N VAL A 84 -4.86 -11.22 11.57
CA VAL A 84 -4.62 -12.33 10.65
C VAL A 84 -3.41 -11.98 9.79
N LEU A 85 -2.35 -12.78 9.88
CA LEU A 85 -1.16 -12.62 9.05
C LEU A 85 -1.19 -13.63 7.90
N ALA A 86 -1.47 -13.15 6.70
CA ALA A 86 -1.51 -13.97 5.50
C ALA A 86 -0.20 -13.85 4.73
N GLY A 87 0.28 -14.98 4.18
CA GLY A 87 1.47 -15.01 3.35
C GLY A 87 1.55 -16.32 2.58
N ARG A 88 2.14 -16.26 1.38
CA ARG A 88 2.32 -17.45 0.52
C ARG A 88 3.23 -18.50 1.16
N ARG A 89 4.27 -18.03 1.86
CA ARG A 89 5.07 -18.84 2.76
C ARG A 89 4.34 -18.75 4.08
N GLY A 90 3.68 -19.83 4.49
CA GLY A 90 3.06 -19.91 5.81
C GLY A 90 4.10 -19.71 6.91
N ARG A 91 3.69 -19.80 8.17
CA ARG A 91 4.63 -19.78 9.29
C ARG A 91 5.54 -21.01 9.17
N THR A 92 6.74 -20.86 8.60
CA THR A 92 7.80 -21.85 8.74
C THR A 92 8.16 -21.86 10.22
N PRO A 93 7.94 -22.97 10.94
CA PRO A 93 8.56 -23.12 12.25
C PRO A 93 10.05 -22.88 12.05
N ARG A 94 10.66 -22.02 12.86
CA ARG A 94 12.12 -22.00 12.96
C ARG A 94 12.50 -23.43 13.35
N ALA A 95 13.09 -24.18 12.42
CA ALA A 95 13.65 -25.48 12.75
C ALA A 95 14.61 -25.24 13.93
N PRO A 96 14.52 -26.00 15.05
CA PRO A 96 15.62 -26.03 16.00
C PRO A 96 16.88 -26.33 15.20
N GLY A 97 17.91 -25.52 15.41
CA GLY A 97 19.12 -25.54 14.60
C GLY A 97 19.85 -26.85 14.79
N ASN A 98 19.63 -27.81 13.89
CA ASN A 98 20.49 -28.96 13.60
C ASN A 98 19.75 -29.95 12.69
N CYS A 99 19.94 -29.84 11.38
CA CYS A 99 19.80 -30.97 10.43
C CYS A 99 20.63 -30.64 9.19
N TRP A 100 21.95 -30.62 9.35
CA TRP A 100 22.87 -30.79 8.22
C TRP A 100 23.30 -32.26 8.23
N PRO A 101 22.97 -33.08 7.22
CA PRO A 101 23.55 -34.42 7.09
C PRO A 101 24.96 -34.30 6.48
N SER A 102 25.88 -35.03 7.10
CA SER A 102 27.28 -35.25 6.67
C SER A 102 27.40 -35.75 5.23
#